data_AF-A0A498HCC1-F1
#
_entry.id   AF-A0A498HCC1-F1
#
_cell.length_a   1.000
_cell.length_b   1.000
_cell.length_c   1.000
_cell.angle_alpha   90.00
_cell.angle_beta   90.00
_cell.angle_gamma   90.00
#
_symmetry.space_group_name_H-M   'P 1'
#
loop_
_entity.id
_entity.type
_entity.pdbx_description
1 polymer ?
#
loop_
_entity_poly.entity_id
_entity_poly.type
_entity_poly.pdbx_seq_one_letter_code
_entity_poly.pdbx_strand_id
1 'polypeptide(L)' 'MARKITEEVNQWLNKRAKYRDKQHTWSAILLLKTREMAQYLVGKRKTIDFVSHVYEIERQDNMEIRQLLLYIFYF' A
#
# COMPACT_ATOMS: atom_id res chain seq x y z
N MET A 1 -5.55 -22.63 -4.32
CA MET A 1 -5.45 -21.50 -3.36
C MET A 1 -4.19 -20.66 -3.54
N ALA A 2 -2.98 -21.24 -3.48
CA ALA A 2 -1.73 -20.45 -3.43
C ALA A 2 -1.48 -19.52 -4.64
N ARG A 3 -1.73 -19.98 -5.88
CA ARG A 3 -1.45 -19.19 -7.09
C ARG A 3 -2.19 -17.85 -7.15
N LYS A 4 -3.49 -17.86 -6.90
CA LYS A 4 -4.31 -16.64 -6.93
C LYS A 4 -3.84 -15.63 -5.87
N ILE A 5 -3.50 -16.11 -4.68
CA ILE A 5 -2.97 -15.26 -3.60
C ILE A 5 -1.65 -14.62 -4.03
N THR A 6 -0.74 -15.41 -4.61
CA THR A 6 0.55 -14.90 -5.10
C THR A 6 0.37 -13.86 -6.20
N GLU A 7 -0.57 -14.07 -7.12
CA GLU A 7 -0.88 -13.12 -8.19
C GLU A 7 -1.42 -11.78 -7.63
N GLU A 8 -2.36 -11.82 -6.70
CA GLU A 8 -2.92 -10.62 -6.04
C GLU A 8 -1.85 -9.84 -5.26
N VAL A 9 -1.00 -10.55 -4.51
CA VAL A 9 0.10 -9.92 -3.76
C VAL A 9 1.10 -9.26 -4.71
N ASN A 10 1.44 -9.92 -5.82
CA ASN A 10 2.33 -9.35 -6.83
C ASN A 10 1.72 -8.10 -7.48
N GLN A 11 0.43 -8.13 -7.79
CA GLN A 11 -0.27 -6.96 -8.32
C GLN A 11 -0.22 -5.79 -7.33
N TRP A 12 -0.52 -6.05 -6.06
CA TRP A 12 -0.47 -5.04 -5.00
C TRP A 12 0.93 -4.45 -4.83
N LEU A 13 1.96 -5.28 -4.78
CA LEU A 13 3.36 -4.85 -4.66
C LEU A 13 3.84 -4.00 -5.84
N ASN A 14 3.25 -4.19 -7.02
CA ASN A 14 3.56 -3.45 -8.25
C ASN A 14 2.75 -2.15 -8.41
N LYS A 15 1.70 -1.92 -7.60
CA LYS A 15 1.01 -0.63 -7.58
C LYS A 15 1.98 0.48 -7.17
N ARG A 16 1.80 1.68 -7.74
CA ARG A 16 2.63 2.85 -7.46
C ARG A 16 2.00 3.71 -6.37
N ALA A 17 2.83 4.28 -5.52
CA ALA A 17 2.47 5.27 -4.52
C ALA A 17 3.53 6.37 -4.46
N LYS A 18 3.11 7.57 -4.02
CA LYS A 18 4.01 8.71 -3.84
C LYS A 18 4.89 8.48 -2.60
N TYR A 19 6.20 8.49 -2.80
CA TYR A 19 7.23 8.40 -1.75
C TYR A 19 8.29 9.47 -1.99
N ARG A 20 8.51 10.37 -1.02
CA ARG A 20 9.48 11.48 -1.12
C ARG A 20 9.39 12.24 -2.46
N ASP A 21 8.17 12.64 -2.81
CA ASP A 21 7.85 13.38 -4.03
C ASP A 21 8.10 12.66 -5.36
N LYS A 22 8.33 11.34 -5.33
CA LYS A 22 8.47 10.49 -6.51
C LYS A 22 7.49 9.33 -6.47
N GLN A 23 7.12 8.81 -7.64
CA GLN A 23 6.28 7.62 -7.75
C GLN A 23 7.16 6.38 -7.66
N HIS A 24 6.85 5.48 -6.72
CA HIS A 24 7.57 4.22 -6.49
C HIS A 24 6.56 3.08 -6.35
N THR A 25 6.96 1.85 -6.72
CA THR A 25 6.14 0.67 -6.41
C THR A 25 6.15 0.39 -4.90
N TRP A 26 5.12 -0.27 -4.37
CA TRP A 26 5.11 -0.72 -2.97
C TRP A 26 6.30 -1.61 -2.63
N SER A 27 6.73 -2.48 -3.55
CA SER A 27 7.95 -3.27 -3.41
C SER A 27 9.22 -2.42 -3.25
N ALA A 28 9.34 -1.34 -4.03
CA ALA A 28 10.47 -0.42 -3.93
C ALA A 28 10.43 0.40 -2.63
N ILE A 29 9.25 0.86 -2.20
CA ILE A 29 9.06 1.58 -0.94
C ILE A 29 9.44 0.68 0.25
N LEU A 30 9.02 -0.59 0.23
CA LEU A 30 9.40 -1.56 1.26
C LEU A 30 10.92 -1.70 1.37
N LEU A 31 11.62 -1.85 0.23
CA LEU A 31 13.08 -1.93 0.21
C LEU A 31 13.74 -0.66 0.77
N LEU A 32 13.23 0.52 0.42
CA LEU A 32 13.74 1.80 0.92
C LEU A 32 13.56 1.93 2.44
N LYS A 33 12.39 1.58 2.97
CA LYS A 33 12.12 1.58 4.41
C LYS A 33 12.98 0.57 5.17
N THR A 34 13.18 -0.62 4.62
CA THR A 34 14.09 -1.62 5.21
C THR A 34 15.53 -1.11 5.24
N ARG A 35 16.00 -0.44 4.18
CA ARG A 35 17.33 0.18 4.16
C ARG A 35 17.45 1.29 5.20
N GLU A 36 16.43 2.13 5.31
CA GLU A 36 16.36 3.18 6.34
C GLU A 36 16.43 2.61 7.76
N MET A 37 15.77 1.47 8.00
CA MET A 37 15.84 0.74 9.27
C MET A 37 17.23 0.20 9.54
N ALA A 38 17.84 -0.46 8.57
CA ALA A 38 19.21 -0.94 8.71
C ALA A 38 20.18 0.19 9.04
N GLN A 39 20.07 1.34 8.36
CA GLN A 39 20.88 2.53 8.62
C GLN A 39 20.65 3.11 10.02
N TYR A 40 19.41 3.09 10.50
CA TYR A 40 19.08 3.52 11.85
C TYR A 40 19.73 2.62 12.91
N LEU A 41 19.61 1.30 12.75
CA LEU A 41 20.19 0.31 13.68
C LEU A 41 21.72 0.41 13.79
N VAL A 42 22.41 0.72 12.69
CA VAL A 42 23.87 0.91 12.69
C VAL A 42 24.31 2.34 13.01
N GLY A 43 23.40 3.21 13.45
CA GLY A 43 23.70 4.60 13.83
C GLY A 43 24.04 5.54 12.67
N LYS A 44 23.95 5.09 11.42
CA LYS A 44 24.15 5.93 10.21
C LYS A 44 22.99 6.90 9.97
N ARG A 45 21.83 6.65 10.58
CA ARG A 45 20.65 7.53 10.55
C ARG A 45 20.14 7.76 11.96
N LYS A 46 19.82 9.02 12.29
CA LYS A 46 19.36 9.40 13.65
C LYS A 46 17.88 9.11 13.90
N THR A 47 17.07 9.05 12.85
CA THR A 47 15.61 8.88 12.95
C THR A 47 15.10 7.90 11.91
N ILE A 48 13.98 7.28 12.21
CA ILE A 48 13.21 6.48 11.25
C ILE A 48 11.73 6.81 11.40
N ASP A 49 11.03 6.80 10.27
CA ASP A 49 9.61 7.05 10.23
C ASP A 49 8.96 6.11 9.21
N PHE A 50 8.03 5.30 9.71
CA PHE A 50 7.21 4.38 8.90
C PHE A 50 5.79 4.92 8.65
N VAL A 51 5.39 6.01 9.32
CA VAL A 51 4.00 6.47 9.44
C VAL A 51 3.64 7.54 8.43
N SER A 52 4.57 8.45 8.09
CA SER A 52 4.28 9.59 7.19
C SER A 52 3.75 9.24 5.80
N HIS A 53 3.81 7.96 5.40
CA HIS A 53 3.35 7.49 4.10
C HIS A 53 2.02 6.76 4.29
N VAL A 54 0.96 7.54 4.49
CA VAL A 54 -0.40 7.00 4.56
C VAL A 54 -0.72 6.36 3.22
N TYR A 55 -1.01 5.07 3.24
CA TYR A 55 -1.63 4.38 2.11
C TYR A 55 -2.93 5.12 1.78
N GLU A 56 -2.98 5.82 0.65
CA GLU A 56 -4.26 6.29 0.13
C GLU A 56 -5.06 5.04 -0.20
N ILE A 57 -6.03 4.73 0.68
CA ILE A 57 -6.98 3.66 0.43
C ILE A 57 -7.82 4.12 -0.76
N GLU A 58 -7.45 3.66 -1.96
CA GLU A 58 -8.39 3.61 -3.07
C GLU A 58 -9.56 2.76 -2.60
N ARG A 59 -10.67 3.41 -2.26
CA ARG A 59 -11.91 2.73 -1.90
C ARG A 59 -12.26 1.79 -3.03
N GLN A 60 -12.32 0.50 -2.72
CA GLN A 60 -12.77 -0.55 -3.63
C GLN A 60 -14.31 -0.58 -3.75
N ASP A 61 -14.99 0.45 -3.24
CA ASP A 61 -16.43 0.60 -3.33
C ASP A 61 -16.80 0.79 -4.80
N ASN A 62 -17.17 -0.30 -5.47
CA ASN A 62 -17.86 -0.16 -6.74
C ASN A 62 -19.17 0.60 -6.47
N MET A 63 -19.38 1.72 -7.17
CA MET A 63 -20.60 2.51 -7.06
C MET A 63 -21.84 1.63 -7.31
N GLU A 64 -21.72 0.61 -8.16
CA GLU A 64 -22.75 -0.39 -8.42
C GLU A 64 -23.04 -1.28 -7.21
N ILE A 65 -22.01 -1.69 -6.44
CA ILE A 65 -22.21 -2.48 -5.21
C ILE A 65 -22.90 -1.64 -4.14
N ARG A 66 -22.52 -0.36 -4.03
CA ARG A 66 -23.18 0.58 -3.12
C ARG A 66 -24.65 0.79 -3.52
N GLN A 67 -24.93 0.95 -4.81
CA GLN A 67 -26.31 1.07 -5.32
C GLN A 67 -27.11 -0.22 -5.08
N LEU A 68 -26.53 -1.39 -5.30
CA LEU A 68 -27.17 -2.68 -5.06
C LEU A 68 -27.52 -2.88 -3.58
N LEU A 69 -26.61 -2.54 -2.67
CA LEU A 69 -26.88 -2.60 -1.24
C LEU A 69 -27.98 -1.63 -0.84
N LEU A 70 -27.94 -0.38 -1.33
CA LEU A 70 -29.02 0.59 -1.08
C LEU A 70 -30.37 0.08 -1.61
N TYR A 71 -30.40 -0.54 -2.79
CA TYR A 71 -31.62 -1.14 -3.34
C TYR A 71 -32.18 -2.22 -2.40
N ILE A 72 -31.36 -3.19 -1.98
CA ILE A 72 -31.80 -4.31 -1.11
C ILE A 72 -32.28 -3.85 0.28
N PHE A 73 -31.71 -2.77 0.83
CA PHE A 73 -32.04 -2.32 2.19
C PHE A 73 -33.19 -1.30 2.25
N TYR A 74 -33.46 -0.58 1.16
CA TYR A 74 -34.54 0.43 1.10
C TYR A 74 -35.77 0.00 0.29
N PHE A 75 -35.65 -1.07 -0.52
CA PHE A 75 -36.74 -1.70 -1.26
C PHE A 75 -36.81 -3.20 -0.95
#